data_AF-A0A524FJF2-F1
#
_entry.id   AF-A0A524FJF2-F1
#
_cell.length_a   1.000
_cell.length_b   1.000
_cell.length_c   1.000
_cell.angle_alpha   90.00
_cell.angle_beta   90.00
_cell.angle_gamma   90.00
#
_symmetry.space_group_name_H-M   'P 1'
#
loop_
_entity.id
_entity.type
_entity.pdbx_description
1 polymer ?
#
loop_
_entity_poly.entity_id
_entity_poly.type
_entity_poly.pdbx_seq_one_letter_code
_entity_poly.pdbx_strand_id
1 'polypeptide(L)'
;MAINDVISFLKKKGFRDTFQVLTQYKNFETDKHTFYNELNKFSYYNSFFRVKEDLIKRGLIKIEMNNKKKMIKLTKKGLEVYNKLVEINDLINHSAKKK
;
A
#
# COMPACT_ATOMS: atom_id res chain seq x y z
N MET A 1 9.12 -11.10 -14.88
CA MET A 1 9.17 -9.69 -14.45
C MET A 1 10.58 -9.44 -13.99
N ALA A 2 11.32 -8.54 -14.65
CA ALA A 2 12.68 -8.24 -14.24
C ALA A 2 12.66 -7.52 -12.89
N ILE A 3 13.73 -7.61 -12.11
CA ILE A 3 13.83 -6.91 -10.82
C ILE A 3 13.63 -5.39 -10.98
N ASN A 4 14.03 -4.84 -12.13
CA ASN A 4 13.80 -3.44 -12.49
C ASN A 4 12.32 -3.06 -12.57
N ASP A 5 11.47 -3.96 -13.09
CA ASP A 5 10.03 -3.73 -13.17
C ASP A 5 9.40 -3.69 -11.78
N VAL A 6 9.88 -4.54 -10.86
CA VAL A 6 9.43 -4.57 -9.47
C VAL A 6 9.83 -3.27 -8.77
N ILE A 7 11.10 -2.87 -8.88
CA ILE A 7 11.60 -1.63 -8.30
C ILE A 7 10.85 -0.41 -8.85
N SER A 8 10.63 -0.36 -10.16
CA SER A 8 9.85 0.70 -10.82
C SER A 8 8.43 0.78 -10.26
N PHE A 9 7.78 -0.37 -10.06
CA PHE A 9 6.46 -0.41 -9.45
C PHE A 9 6.44 0.07 -8.00
N LEU A 10 7.40 -0.39 -7.17
CA LEU A 10 7.52 0.02 -5.77
C LEU A 10 7.79 1.52 -5.61
N LYS A 11 8.48 2.14 -6.57
CA LYS A 11 8.75 3.59 -6.61
C LYS A 11 7.51 4.42 -6.99
N LYS A 12 6.44 3.83 -7.50
CA LYS A 12 5.22 4.58 -7.85
C LYS A 12 4.63 5.18 -6.57
N LYS A 13 4.46 6.51 -6.54
CA LYS A 13 3.90 7.25 -5.39
C LYS A 13 2.64 6.59 -4.80
N GLY A 14 1.67 6.26 -5.67
CA GLY A 14 0.43 5.62 -5.25
C GLY A 14 0.61 4.27 -4.55
N PHE A 15 1.66 3.50 -4.86
CA PHE A 15 1.93 2.23 -4.19
C PHE A 15 2.22 2.47 -2.71
N ARG A 16 3.23 3.28 -2.40
CA ARG A 16 3.63 3.61 -1.04
C ARG A 16 2.48 4.23 -0.26
N ASP A 17 1.81 5.19 -0.86
CA ASP A 17 0.74 5.94 -0.20
C ASP A 17 -0.45 5.03 0.16
N THR A 18 -0.80 4.09 -0.72
CA THR A 18 -1.88 3.12 -0.45
C THR A 18 -1.56 2.27 0.78
N PHE A 19 -0.34 1.73 0.83
CA PHE A 19 0.09 0.89 1.95
C PHE A 19 0.15 1.71 3.24
N GLN A 20 0.71 2.92 3.18
CA GLN A 20 0.78 3.83 4.33
C GLN A 20 -0.61 4.14 4.93
N VAL A 21 -1.64 4.32 4.11
CA VAL A 21 -3.01 4.49 4.62
C VAL A 21 -3.53 3.20 5.24
N LEU A 22 -3.49 2.07 4.51
CA LEU A 22 -4.13 0.83 4.95
C LEU A 22 -3.48 0.24 6.20
N THR A 23 -2.16 0.42 6.40
CA THR A 23 -1.45 -0.06 7.58
C THR A 23 -1.78 0.67 8.87
N GLN A 24 -2.48 1.81 8.81
CA GLN A 24 -2.92 2.56 9.99
C GLN A 24 -4.21 2.00 10.60
N TYR A 25 -4.96 1.19 9.85
CA TYR A 25 -6.26 0.69 10.28
C TYR A 25 -6.19 -0.75 10.78
N LYS A 26 -7.03 -1.06 11.75
CA LYS A 26 -7.24 -2.43 12.20
C LYS A 26 -7.68 -3.30 11.02
N ASN A 27 -7.17 -4.53 10.95
CA ASN A 27 -7.40 -5.48 9.85
C ASN A 27 -6.92 -5.00 8.47
N PHE A 28 -6.13 -3.92 8.41
CA PHE A 28 -5.59 -3.37 7.16
C PHE A 28 -6.66 -2.97 6.14
N GLU A 29 -7.82 -2.51 6.63
CA GLU A 29 -8.95 -2.12 5.81
C GLU A 29 -9.60 -0.83 6.29
N THR A 30 -10.17 -0.09 5.33
CA THR A 30 -11.01 1.08 5.63
C THR A 30 -12.01 1.30 4.50
N ASP A 31 -13.07 2.06 4.75
CA ASP A 31 -14.03 2.40 3.70
C ASP A 31 -13.43 3.40 2.69
N LYS A 32 -13.98 3.42 1.48
CA LYS A 32 -13.52 4.25 0.37
C LYS A 32 -13.41 5.73 0.74
N HIS A 33 -14.37 6.29 1.47
CA HIS A 33 -14.36 7.71 1.82
C HIS A 33 -13.23 8.01 2.79
N THR A 34 -13.12 7.20 3.84
CA THR A 34 -12.05 7.33 4.83
C THR A 34 -10.67 7.14 4.19
N PHE A 35 -10.50 6.15 3.31
CA PHE A 35 -9.26 5.94 2.56
C PHE A 35 -8.82 7.20 1.80
N TYR A 36 -9.73 7.81 1.05
CA TYR A 36 -9.39 9.00 0.27
C TYR A 36 -9.13 10.22 1.14
N ASN A 37 -9.86 10.38 2.25
CA ASN A 37 -9.64 11.46 3.18
C ASN A 37 -8.23 11.38 3.80
N GLU A 38 -7.79 10.20 4.23
CA GLU A 38 -6.43 10.01 4.74
C GLU A 38 -5.37 10.17 3.66
N LEU A 39 -5.60 9.61 2.47
CA LEU A 39 -4.68 9.74 1.34
C LEU A 39 -4.44 11.22 1.01
N ASN A 40 -5.48 12.03 1.01
CA ASN A 40 -5.40 13.46 0.66
C ASN A 40 -4.66 14.31 1.71
N LYS A 41 -4.38 13.80 2.92
CA LYS A 41 -3.58 14.52 3.92
C LYS A 41 -2.11 14.68 3.52
N PHE A 42 -1.58 13.76 2.71
CA PHE A 42 -0.16 13.75 2.31
C PHE A 42 0.06 13.41 0.82
N SER A 43 -1.00 13.05 0.11
CA SER A 43 -1.01 12.69 -1.31
C SER A 43 -2.28 13.25 -1.97
N TYR A 44 -2.65 12.72 -3.13
CA TYR A 44 -3.81 13.17 -3.89
C TYR A 44 -4.53 11.98 -4.53
N TYR A 45 -5.83 12.06 -4.69
CA TYR A 45 -6.69 11.02 -5.30
C TYR A 45 -6.08 10.31 -6.52
N ASN A 46 -5.51 11.08 -7.46
CA ASN A 46 -4.92 10.53 -8.69
C ASN A 46 -3.69 9.65 -8.44
N SER A 47 -2.99 9.76 -7.31
CA SER A 47 -1.84 8.91 -7.00
C SER A 47 -2.29 7.46 -6.84
N PHE A 48 -3.37 7.23 -6.09
CA PHE A 48 -4.01 5.92 -5.96
C PHE A 48 -4.59 5.45 -7.29
N PHE A 49 -5.33 6.30 -8.01
CA PHE A 49 -5.99 5.90 -9.25
C PHE A 49 -5.02 5.33 -10.30
N ARG A 50 -3.81 5.90 -10.41
CA ARG A 50 -2.75 5.44 -11.32
C ARG A 50 -2.21 4.05 -11.02
N VAL A 51 -2.34 3.56 -9.80
CA VAL A 51 -1.82 2.25 -9.38
C VAL A 51 -2.93 1.26 -9.01
N LYS A 52 -4.17 1.73 -8.87
CA LYS A 52 -5.29 0.94 -8.35
C LYS A 52 -5.47 -0.38 -9.10
N GLU A 53 -5.55 -0.32 -10.43
CA GLU A 53 -5.76 -1.51 -11.26
C GLU A 53 -4.57 -2.48 -11.15
N ASP A 54 -3.34 -1.96 -11.12
CA ASP A 54 -2.14 -2.79 -10.92
C ASP A 54 -2.15 -3.49 -9.55
N LEU A 55 -2.51 -2.77 -8.49
CA LEU A 55 -2.59 -3.29 -7.12
C LEU A 55 -3.64 -4.40 -7.00
N ILE A 56 -4.80 -4.23 -7.63
CA ILE A 56 -5.88 -5.24 -7.65
C ILE A 56 -5.45 -6.44 -8.50
N LYS A 57 -4.96 -6.21 -9.72
CA LYS A 57 -4.53 -7.28 -10.64
C LYS A 57 -3.42 -8.15 -10.06
N ARG A 58 -2.50 -7.54 -9.29
CA ARG A 58 -1.41 -8.24 -8.61
C ARG A 58 -1.86 -8.93 -7.32
N GLY A 59 -3.11 -8.73 -6.91
CA GLY A 59 -3.68 -9.27 -5.68
C GLY A 59 -3.03 -8.69 -4.43
N LEU A 60 -2.65 -7.42 -4.45
CA LEU A 60 -2.06 -6.74 -3.29
C LEU A 60 -3.15 -6.09 -2.44
N ILE A 61 -4.13 -5.48 -3.09
CA ILE A 61 -5.34 -4.96 -2.44
C ILE A 61 -6.58 -5.66 -2.97
N LYS A 62 -7.67 -5.58 -2.20
CA LYS A 62 -9.01 -5.97 -2.62
C LYS A 62 -9.99 -4.83 -2.34
N ILE A 63 -10.96 -4.67 -3.23
CA ILE A 63 -12.09 -3.76 -3.02
C ILE A 63 -13.34 -4.62 -2.94
N GLU A 64 -14.05 -4.53 -1.81
CA GLU A 64 -15.25 -5.31 -1.53
C GLU A 64 -16.41 -4.41 -1.11
N MET A 65 -17.63 -4.91 -1.22
CA MET A 65 -18.80 -4.22 -0.68
C MET A 65 -19.17 -4.84 0.67
N ASN A 66 -19.12 -4.03 1.72
CA ASN A 66 -19.54 -4.42 3.08
C ASN A 66 -20.62 -3.44 3.54
N ASN A 67 -21.82 -3.94 3.83
CA ASN A 67 -22.96 -3.12 4.30
C ASN A 67 -23.20 -1.86 3.45
N LYS A 68 -23.26 -2.01 2.12
CA LYS A 68 -23.42 -0.93 1.12
C LYS A 68 -22.24 0.05 1.02
N LYS A 69 -21.15 -0.14 1.78
CA LYS A 69 -19.93 0.66 1.69
C LYS A 69 -18.85 -0.10 0.91
N LYS A 70 -18.14 0.59 0.03
CA LYS A 70 -16.96 0.02 -0.64
C LYS A 70 -15.79 0.07 0.34
N MET A 71 -15.24 -1.08 0.68
CA MET A 71 -14.08 -1.25 1.55
C MET A 71 -12.83 -1.49 0.69
N ILE A 72 -11.73 -0.86 1.05
CA ILE A 72 -10.40 -1.10 0.45
C ILE A 72 -9.56 -1.80 1.51
N LYS A 73 -8.94 -2.93 1.14
CA LYS A 73 -8.24 -3.82 2.07
C LYS A 73 -6.90 -4.25 1.53
N LEU A 74 -5.89 -4.37 2.38
CA LEU A 74 -4.70 -5.17 2.05
C LEU A 74 -5.08 -6.65 2.09
N THR A 75 -4.64 -7.38 1.07
CA THR A 75 -4.75 -8.84 1.05
C THR A 75 -3.65 -9.46 1.91
N LYS A 76 -3.75 -10.76 2.20
CA LYS A 76 -2.64 -11.52 2.82
C LYS A 76 -1.31 -11.35 2.06
N LYS A 77 -1.37 -11.39 0.73
CA LYS A 77 -0.20 -11.17 -0.15
C LYS A 77 0.31 -9.73 -0.07
N GLY A 78 -0.58 -8.74 -0.03
CA GLY A 78 -0.22 -7.35 0.17
C GLY A 78 0.51 -7.12 1.50
N LEU A 79 -0.01 -7.71 2.58
CA LEU A 79 0.61 -7.65 3.90
C LEU A 79 2.00 -8.31 3.92
N GLU A 80 2.16 -9.46 3.27
CA GLU A 80 3.45 -10.13 3.15
C GLU A 80 4.48 -9.26 2.42
N VAL A 81 4.08 -8.63 1.32
CA VAL A 81 4.93 -7.66 0.60
C VAL A 81 5.32 -6.49 1.50
N TYR A 82 4.37 -5.94 2.25
CA TYR A 82 4.65 -4.85 3.19
C TYR A 82 5.70 -5.25 4.22
N ASN A 83 5.54 -6.41 4.86
CA ASN A 83 6.47 -6.90 5.87
C ASN A 83 7.87 -7.12 5.28
N LYS A 84 7.97 -7.65 4.05
CA LYS A 84 9.26 -7.78 3.35
C LYS A 84 9.92 -6.43 3.06
N LEU A 85 9.14 -5.40 2.74
CA LEU A 85 9.67 -4.05 2.56
C LEU A 85 10.17 -3.44 3.88
N VAL A 86 9.50 -3.73 5.00
CA VAL A 86 9.95 -3.34 6.35
C VAL A 86 11.26 -4.05 6.68
N GLU A 87 11.35 -5.37 6.46
CA GLU A 87 12.60 -6.13 6.66
C GLU A 87 13.75 -5.53 5.84
N ILE A 88 13.54 -5.22 4.56
CA ILE A 88 14.55 -4.58 3.70
C ILE A 88 14.95 -3.21 4.25
N ASN A 89 13.98 -2.39 4.68
CA ASN A 89 14.25 -1.09 5.28
C ASN A 89 15.10 -1.22 6.56
N ASP A 90 14.80 -2.21 7.39
CA ASP A 90 15.54 -2.45 8.63
C ASP A 90 16.96 -2.93 8.33
N LEU A 91 17.15 -3.80 7.35
CA LEU A 91 18.48 -4.23 6.88
C LEU A 91 19.34 -3.06 6.37
N ILE A 92 18.74 -2.15 5.60
CA ILE A 92 19.43 -0.96 5.08
C ILE A 92 19.80 0.00 6.21
N ASN A 93 18.93 0.17 7.20
CA ASN A 93 19.11 1.15 8.28
C ASN A 93 19.81 0.60 9.53
N HIS A 94 19.94 -0.72 9.69
CA HIS A 94 20.62 -1.35 10.84
C HIS A 94 22.11 -1.05 10.91
N SER A 95 22.77 -0.77 9.78
CA SER A 95 24.18 -0.32 9.78
C SER A 95 24.37 1.13 10.25
N ALA A 96 23.30 1.92 10.41
CA ALA A 96 23.37 3.33 10.77
C ALA A 96 23.21 3.61 12.28
N LYS A 97 22.85 2.61 13.11
CA LYS A 97 22.62 2.76 14.57
C LYS A 97 23.79 2.34 15.47
N LYS A 98 24.99 2.15 14.91
CA LYS A 98 26.23 2.06 15.71
C LYS A 98 26.93 3.41 15.73
N LYS A 99 26.45 4.34 16.56
CA LYS A 99 27.20 5.48 17.08
C LYS A 99 26.54 5.95 18.37
#